data_AF-A0A1E4ZS28-F1
#
_entry.id   AF-A0A1E4ZS28-F1
#
_cell.length_a   1.000
_cell.length_b   1.000
_cell.length_c   1.000
_cell.angle_alpha   90.00
_cell.angle_beta   90.00
_cell.angle_gamma   90.00
#
_symmetry.space_group_name_H-M   'P 1'
#
loop_
_entity.id
_entity.type
_entity.pdbx_description
1 polymer ?
#
loop_
_entity_poly.entity_id
_entity_poly.type
_entity_poly.pdbx_seq_one_letter_code
_entity_poly.pdbx_strand_id
1 'polypeptide(L)'
;MTPKQYSSRFPISIPVGSSGEIYQLSDKLCATESAPADNTDEQPEYSDGPHSYVLKQINSVTEFTGLLPVYEKGPDIGIATGQISIRLDPEITVLSIASTLKELGYQILSTPGYAPHSGWLASSSGEISQSLDGLNALTEKIKPRHLEVQLLRSRGGRPGPED
;
A
#
# COMPACT_ATOMS: atom_id res chain seq x y z
N MET A 1 6.04 -4.11 -27.43
CA MET A 1 5.73 -5.29 -26.60
C MET A 1 5.38 -4.78 -25.22
N THR A 2 4.16 -5.00 -24.74
CA THR A 2 3.68 -4.34 -23.51
C THR A 2 3.82 -5.30 -22.32
N PRO A 3 4.66 -5.02 -21.32
CA PRO A 3 4.72 -5.80 -20.09
C PRO A 3 3.44 -5.53 -19.29
N LYS A 4 2.43 -6.41 -19.39
CA LYS A 4 1.08 -6.17 -18.83
C LYS A 4 0.74 -6.98 -17.56
N GLN A 5 1.46 -8.04 -17.24
CA GLN A 5 1.01 -8.96 -16.17
C GLN A 5 1.21 -8.44 -14.74
N TYR A 6 2.21 -7.59 -14.47
CA TYR A 6 2.53 -7.08 -13.14
C TYR A 6 1.60 -5.91 -12.79
N SER A 7 1.42 -4.98 -13.73
CA SER A 7 0.45 -3.88 -13.62
C SER A 7 -1.00 -4.33 -13.66
N SER A 8 -1.31 -5.56 -14.09
CA SER A 8 -2.71 -6.05 -14.09
C SER A 8 -3.25 -6.42 -12.71
N ARG A 9 -2.39 -6.54 -11.69
CA ARG A 9 -2.78 -6.97 -10.33
C ARG A 9 -2.84 -5.85 -9.29
N PHE A 10 -2.37 -4.67 -9.65
CA PHE A 10 -2.31 -3.53 -8.76
C PHE A 10 -2.76 -2.28 -9.52
N PRO A 11 -3.47 -1.35 -8.87
CA PRO A 11 -3.84 -0.11 -9.53
C PRO A 11 -2.60 0.67 -9.94
N ILE A 12 -2.65 1.26 -11.13
CA ILE A 12 -1.54 2.06 -11.70
C ILE A 12 -1.22 3.25 -10.81
N SER A 13 -2.20 3.78 -10.08
CA SER A 13 -2.02 4.89 -9.16
C SER A 13 -2.78 4.70 -7.86
N ILE A 14 -2.23 5.25 -6.77
CA ILE A 14 -2.84 5.21 -5.44
C ILE A 14 -2.74 6.57 -4.74
N PRO A 15 -3.73 6.94 -3.90
CA PRO A 15 -3.64 8.11 -3.03
C PRO A 15 -2.79 7.79 -1.80
N VAL A 16 -1.87 8.70 -1.46
CA VAL A 16 -0.95 8.59 -0.33
C VAL A 16 -0.85 9.96 0.35
N GLY A 17 -0.73 9.94 1.68
CA GLY A 17 -0.50 11.14 2.49
C GLY A 17 -1.74 12.03 2.63
N SER A 18 -1.71 12.91 3.63
CA SER A 18 -2.83 13.76 4.03
C SER A 18 -3.29 14.78 2.99
N SER A 19 -2.48 15.01 1.95
CA SER A 19 -2.79 15.95 0.85
C SER A 19 -3.32 15.26 -0.40
N GLY A 20 -3.56 13.94 -0.35
CA GLY A 20 -4.07 13.16 -1.49
C GLY A 20 -3.06 13.05 -2.63
N GLU A 21 -1.78 12.91 -2.29
CA GLU A 21 -0.71 12.80 -3.27
C GLU A 21 -0.86 11.50 -4.05
N ILE A 22 -0.73 11.57 -5.37
CA ILE A 22 -0.86 10.39 -6.22
C ILE A 22 0.51 9.80 -6.49
N TYR A 23 0.70 8.54 -6.09
CA TYR A 23 1.87 7.75 -6.43
C TYR A 23 1.54 6.82 -7.60
N GLN A 24 2.52 6.56 -8.45
CA GLN A 24 2.39 5.68 -9.61
C GLN A 24 3.09 4.35 -9.34
N LEU A 25 2.49 3.25 -9.80
CA LEU A 25 3.10 1.93 -9.72
C LEU A 25 4.41 1.93 -10.53
N SER A 26 5.50 1.49 -9.90
CA SER A 26 6.79 1.36 -10.57
C SER A 26 6.71 0.28 -11.65
N ASP A 27 7.19 0.60 -12.85
CA ASP A 27 7.39 -0.36 -13.94
C ASP A 27 8.75 -1.08 -13.86
N LYS A 28 9.61 -0.65 -12.93
CA LYS A 28 10.99 -1.13 -12.77
C LYS A 28 11.23 -1.83 -11.45
N LEU A 29 10.44 -1.54 -10.41
CA LEU A 29 10.70 -2.00 -9.05
C LEU A 29 9.54 -2.82 -8.49
N CYS A 30 9.92 -3.83 -7.72
CA CYS A 30 9.08 -4.56 -6.79
C CYS A 30 9.81 -4.71 -5.47
N ALA A 31 9.09 -5.16 -4.44
CA ALA A 31 9.72 -5.56 -3.19
C ALA A 31 9.47 -7.04 -2.90
N THR A 32 10.47 -7.69 -2.31
CA THR A 32 10.34 -9.03 -1.73
C THR A 32 10.55 -8.94 -0.23
N GLU A 33 9.82 -9.75 0.53
CA GLU A 33 10.20 -9.99 1.92
C GLU A 33 11.60 -10.64 1.97
N SER A 34 12.48 -10.07 2.78
CA SER A 34 13.81 -10.60 3.02
C SER A 34 13.73 -11.72 4.04
N ALA A 35 14.39 -12.85 3.76
CA ALA A 35 14.57 -13.89 4.77
C ALA A 35 15.34 -13.32 5.99
N PRO A 36 15.09 -13.82 7.21
CA PRO A 36 15.91 -13.44 8.37
C PRO A 36 17.37 -13.74 8.05
N ALA A 37 18.21 -12.71 8.19
CA ALA A 37 19.57 -12.66 7.65
C ALA A 37 20.39 -13.90 8.00
N ASP A 38 20.55 -14.79 7.02
CA ASP A 38 21.62 -15.78 6.98
C ASP A 38 22.38 -15.55 5.67
N ASN A 39 23.31 -14.58 5.71
CA ASN A 39 24.30 -14.29 4.67
C ASN A 39 23.82 -13.81 3.28
N THR A 40 23.05 -12.73 3.21
CA THR A 40 22.87 -11.96 1.97
C THR A 40 23.42 -10.54 2.14
N ASP A 41 24.28 -10.10 1.21
CA ASP A 41 24.85 -8.73 1.11
C ASP A 41 23.79 -7.62 0.89
N GLU A 42 22.50 -7.97 0.84
CA GLU A 42 21.40 -7.04 0.63
C GLU A 42 20.81 -6.60 1.98
N GLN A 43 21.24 -5.44 2.46
CA GLN A 43 20.66 -4.85 3.68
C GLN A 43 19.21 -4.42 3.41
N PRO A 44 18.23 -4.83 4.25
CA PRO A 44 16.84 -4.41 4.06
C PRO A 44 16.69 -2.91 4.32
N GLU A 45 16.24 -2.18 3.31
CA GLU A 45 16.01 -0.73 3.39
C GLU A 45 14.65 -0.38 4.03
N TYR A 46 13.70 -1.32 3.96
CA TYR A 46 12.32 -1.15 4.39
C TYR A 46 11.98 -2.20 5.45
N SER A 47 11.29 -1.80 6.53
CA SER A 47 10.91 -2.72 7.60
C SER A 47 9.59 -2.35 8.26
N ASP A 48 8.79 -3.38 8.55
CA ASP A 48 7.54 -3.32 9.29
C ASP A 48 7.53 -4.36 10.40
N GLY A 49 7.79 -3.91 11.64
CA GLY A 49 7.97 -4.81 12.78
C GLY A 49 9.07 -5.86 12.52
N PRO A 50 8.76 -7.17 12.60
CA PRO A 50 9.71 -8.24 12.33
C PRO A 50 9.98 -8.48 10.84
N HIS A 51 9.16 -7.89 9.95
CA HIS A 51 9.26 -8.06 8.51
C HIS A 51 10.21 -7.03 7.92
N SER A 52 11.04 -7.47 6.98
CA SER A 52 12.03 -6.65 6.29
C SER A 52 11.89 -6.87 4.80
N TYR A 53 12.07 -5.82 4.00
CA TYR A 53 11.85 -5.88 2.56
C TYR A 53 13.04 -5.28 1.80
N VAL A 54 13.32 -5.86 0.65
CA VAL A 54 14.36 -5.42 -0.30
C VAL A 54 13.72 -5.08 -1.64
N LEU A 55 14.19 -4.00 -2.26
CA LEU A 55 13.77 -3.64 -3.61
C LEU A 55 14.48 -4.54 -4.63
N LYS A 56 13.75 -4.95 -5.67
CA LYS A 56 14.25 -5.77 -6.77
C LYS A 56 13.88 -5.11 -8.10
N GLN A 57 14.83 -5.12 -9.03
CA GLN A 57 14.55 -4.71 -10.40
C GLN A 57 13.74 -5.77 -11.14
N ILE A 58 12.67 -5.34 -11.80
CA ILE A 58 11.81 -6.18 -12.63
C ILE A 58 12.36 -6.16 -14.05
N ASN A 59 13.06 -7.23 -14.45
CA ASN A 59 13.58 -7.39 -15.81
C ASN A 59 12.57 -8.02 -16.77
N SER A 60 11.56 -8.73 -16.24
CA SER A 60 10.41 -9.26 -16.98
C SER A 60 9.22 -9.35 -16.05
N VAL A 61 8.01 -9.32 -16.61
CA VAL A 61 6.73 -9.19 -15.90
C VAL A 61 5.99 -10.54 -15.73
N THR A 62 6.62 -11.62 -16.18
CA THR A 62 6.12 -12.98 -16.08
C THR A 62 6.63 -13.65 -14.81
N GLU A 63 5.70 -14.12 -13.97
CA GLU A 63 5.90 -15.01 -12.81
C GLU A 63 6.33 -14.37 -11.49
N PHE A 64 5.37 -13.88 -10.71
CA PHE A 64 5.70 -13.46 -9.34
C PHE A 64 4.60 -13.78 -8.34
N THR A 65 4.93 -14.72 -7.44
CA THR A 65 4.21 -14.99 -6.20
C THR A 65 5.07 -14.43 -5.07
N GLY A 66 4.51 -13.62 -4.18
CA GLY A 66 5.25 -13.04 -3.05
C GLY A 66 5.98 -11.70 -3.32
N LEU A 67 5.72 -11.04 -4.46
CA LEU A 67 6.15 -9.66 -4.68
C LEU A 67 5.13 -8.64 -4.18
N LEU A 68 5.64 -7.57 -3.59
CA LEU A 68 4.89 -6.41 -3.15
C LEU A 68 5.04 -5.25 -4.14
N PRO A 69 3.96 -4.48 -4.37
CA PRO A 69 3.98 -3.37 -5.30
C PRO A 69 4.75 -2.19 -4.73
N VAL A 70 5.63 -1.63 -5.55
CA VAL A 70 6.39 -0.41 -5.26
C VAL A 70 5.76 0.74 -6.02
N TYR A 71 5.56 1.84 -5.31
CA TYR A 71 4.94 3.06 -5.80
C TYR A 71 5.89 4.24 -5.69
N GLU A 72 5.89 5.11 -6.69
CA GLU A 72 6.85 6.20 -6.87
C GLU A 72 6.16 7.55 -7.06
N LYS A 73 6.79 8.60 -6.53
CA LYS A 73 6.46 10.01 -6.80
C LYS A 73 7.74 10.84 -6.80
N GLY A 74 8.30 11.11 -7.97
CA GLY A 74 9.60 11.79 -8.07
C GLY A 74 10.69 10.92 -7.41
N PRO A 75 11.50 11.46 -6.48
CA PRO A 75 12.52 10.66 -5.77
C PRO A 75 11.92 9.76 -4.67
N ASP A 76 10.64 9.95 -4.32
CA ASP A 76 10.01 9.24 -3.22
C ASP A 76 9.50 7.87 -3.66
N ILE A 77 10.01 6.82 -3.01
CA ILE A 77 9.63 5.43 -3.25
C ILE A 77 8.94 4.88 -1.99
N GLY A 78 7.97 3.98 -2.18
CA GLY A 78 7.38 3.25 -1.06
C GLY A 78 6.73 1.94 -1.46
N ILE A 79 6.74 0.99 -0.54
CA ILE A 79 6.15 -0.35 -0.72
C ILE A 79 4.74 -0.33 -0.14
N ALA A 80 3.71 -0.70 -0.92
CA ALA A 80 2.36 -0.73 -0.37
C ALA A 80 2.16 -1.90 0.58
N THR A 81 1.58 -1.60 1.74
CA THR A 81 1.30 -2.60 2.81
C THR A 81 -0.07 -3.26 2.67
N GLY A 82 -0.93 -2.72 1.81
CA GLY A 82 -2.35 -3.08 1.74
C GLY A 82 -3.21 -2.54 2.90
N GLN A 83 -2.63 -1.79 3.84
CA GLN A 83 -3.41 -1.05 4.83
C GLN A 83 -3.85 0.29 4.27
N ILE A 84 -5.08 0.68 4.60
CA ILE A 84 -5.73 1.88 4.10
C ILE A 84 -6.26 2.68 5.29
N SER A 85 -5.86 3.94 5.39
CA SER A 85 -6.42 4.87 6.36
C SER A 85 -7.60 5.59 5.73
N ILE A 86 -8.71 5.60 6.47
CA ILE A 86 -9.93 6.32 6.08
C ILE A 86 -10.27 7.37 7.14
N ARG A 87 -10.81 8.49 6.67
CA ARG A 87 -11.50 9.48 7.52
C ARG A 87 -12.85 9.82 6.90
N LEU A 88 -13.89 9.70 7.70
CA LEU A 88 -15.26 10.01 7.33
C LEU A 88 -15.64 11.42 7.79
N ASP A 89 -16.84 11.85 7.42
CA ASP A 89 -17.50 12.98 8.06
C ASP A 89 -17.61 12.76 9.59
N PRO A 90 -17.45 13.80 10.43
CA PRO A 90 -17.48 13.68 11.89
C PRO A 90 -18.75 13.03 12.46
N GLU A 91 -19.87 13.13 11.73
CA GLU A 91 -21.17 12.56 12.09
C GLU A 91 -21.24 11.04 11.83
N ILE A 92 -20.30 10.48 11.07
CA ILE A 92 -20.28 9.07 10.66
C ILE A 92 -19.11 8.37 11.34
N THR A 93 -19.42 7.33 12.11
CA THR A 93 -18.38 6.48 12.71
C THR A 93 -18.00 5.34 11.76
N VAL A 94 -16.74 4.91 11.79
CA VAL A 94 -16.28 3.75 10.99
C VAL A 94 -17.10 2.50 11.31
N LEU A 95 -17.42 2.30 12.59
CA LEU A 95 -18.22 1.15 13.03
C LEU A 95 -19.66 1.21 12.50
N SER A 96 -20.25 2.39 12.32
CA SER A 96 -21.61 2.51 11.76
C SER A 96 -21.72 2.07 10.30
N ILE A 97 -20.61 2.07 9.55
CA ILE A 97 -20.55 1.61 8.15
C ILE A 97 -19.86 0.24 7.98
N ALA A 98 -19.62 -0.48 9.08
CA ALA A 98 -18.85 -1.74 9.06
C ALA A 98 -19.43 -2.79 8.11
N SER A 99 -20.76 -2.92 8.02
CA SER A 99 -21.42 -3.83 7.08
C SER A 99 -21.11 -3.49 5.63
N THR A 100 -21.17 -2.20 5.27
CA THR A 100 -20.83 -1.72 3.92
C THR A 100 -19.37 -1.96 3.58
N LEU A 101 -18.46 -1.72 4.54
CA LEU A 101 -17.03 -2.01 4.36
C LEU A 101 -16.80 -3.51 4.13
N LYS A 102 -17.48 -4.37 4.88
CA LYS A 102 -17.42 -5.83 4.70
C LYS A 102 -17.94 -6.27 3.33
N GLU A 103 -19.03 -5.69 2.85
CA GLU A 103 -19.56 -5.95 1.50
C GLU A 103 -18.60 -5.52 0.40
N LEU A 104 -17.77 -4.50 0.67
CA LEU A 104 -16.69 -4.06 -0.21
C LEU A 104 -15.41 -4.90 -0.07
N GLY A 105 -15.43 -5.94 0.78
CA GLY A 105 -14.29 -6.82 1.00
C GLY A 105 -13.29 -6.32 2.03
N TYR A 106 -13.60 -5.25 2.77
CA TYR A 106 -12.71 -4.70 3.80
C TYR A 106 -13.06 -5.17 5.21
N GLN A 107 -12.03 -5.34 6.02
CA GLN A 107 -12.11 -5.47 7.46
C GLN A 107 -11.53 -4.23 8.14
N ILE A 108 -12.07 -3.88 9.31
CA ILE A 108 -11.56 -2.79 10.14
C ILE A 108 -10.48 -3.37 11.05
N LEU A 109 -9.23 -2.93 10.87
CA LEU A 109 -8.10 -3.32 11.70
C LEU A 109 -8.13 -2.58 13.04
N SER A 110 -8.39 -1.27 13.00
CA SER A 110 -8.51 -0.45 14.20
C SER A 110 -9.31 0.82 13.96
N THR A 111 -9.86 1.38 15.04
CA THR A 111 -10.54 2.67 15.08
C THR A 111 -10.13 3.35 16.39
N PRO A 112 -9.40 4.48 16.36
CA PRO A 112 -8.97 5.14 17.58
C PRO A 112 -10.17 5.66 18.38
N GLY A 113 -10.23 5.40 19.68
CA GLY A 113 -11.37 5.81 20.52
C GLY A 113 -11.64 7.32 20.56
N TYR A 114 -10.58 8.13 20.42
CA TYR A 114 -10.68 9.60 20.35
C TYR A 114 -11.08 10.10 18.94
N ALA A 115 -11.08 9.24 17.92
CA ALA A 115 -11.39 9.60 16.53
C ALA A 115 -12.24 8.49 15.87
N PRO A 116 -13.49 8.28 16.30
CA PRO A 116 -14.33 7.17 15.84
C PRO A 116 -14.73 7.24 14.35
N HIS A 117 -14.52 8.39 13.72
CA HIS A 117 -14.73 8.64 12.28
C HIS A 117 -13.47 8.34 11.45
N SER A 118 -12.38 7.89 12.07
CA SER A 118 -11.15 7.46 11.40
C SER A 118 -10.84 6.00 11.71
N GLY A 119 -10.25 5.29 10.74
CA GLY A 119 -9.92 3.89 10.94
C GLY A 119 -8.89 3.37 9.95
N TRP A 120 -8.25 2.27 10.34
CA TRP A 120 -7.38 1.49 9.47
C TRP A 120 -8.14 0.29 8.93
N LEU A 121 -8.07 0.09 7.63
CA LEU A 121 -8.70 -0.99 6.90
C LEU A 121 -7.65 -1.85 6.22
N ALA A 122 -8.01 -3.09 5.95
CA ALA A 122 -7.32 -3.95 5.00
C ALA A 122 -8.34 -4.88 4.32
N SER A 123 -7.92 -5.54 3.25
CA SER A 123 -8.70 -6.62 2.64
C SER A 123 -9.01 -7.70 3.68
N SER A 124 -10.23 -8.23 3.61
CA SER A 124 -10.67 -9.34 4.46
C SER A 124 -9.92 -10.64 4.16
N SER A 125 -9.33 -10.76 2.97
CA SER A 125 -8.48 -11.90 2.60
C SER A 125 -7.04 -11.78 3.10
N GLY A 126 -6.62 -10.58 3.51
CA GLY A 126 -5.21 -10.26 3.77
C GLY A 126 -4.38 -9.98 2.52
N GLU A 127 -4.94 -10.14 1.32
CA GLU A 127 -4.22 -9.90 0.05
C GLU A 127 -4.12 -8.40 -0.26
N ILE A 128 -2.89 -7.92 -0.49
CA ILE A 128 -2.61 -6.50 -0.75
C ILE A 128 -3.25 -6.03 -2.06
N SER A 129 -3.23 -6.83 -3.11
CA SER A 129 -3.87 -6.50 -4.39
C SER A 129 -5.36 -6.21 -4.21
N GLN A 130 -6.06 -7.05 -3.45
CA GLN A 130 -7.48 -6.87 -3.18
C GLN A 130 -7.77 -5.61 -2.35
N SER A 131 -6.89 -5.25 -1.41
CA SER A 131 -7.01 -3.96 -0.70
C SER A 131 -6.97 -2.80 -1.67
N LEU A 132 -6.03 -2.82 -2.63
CA LEU A 132 -5.77 -1.70 -3.52
C LEU A 132 -6.78 -1.61 -4.68
N ASP A 133 -7.21 -2.75 -5.24
CA ASP A 133 -8.20 -2.80 -6.31
C ASP A 133 -9.57 -2.24 -5.88
N GLY A 134 -9.91 -2.37 -4.60
CA GLY A 134 -11.17 -1.87 -4.03
C GLY A 134 -11.22 -0.36 -3.77
N LEU A 135 -10.12 0.39 -3.95
CA LEU A 135 -10.03 1.81 -3.60
C LEU A 135 -11.08 2.68 -4.31
N ASN A 136 -11.36 2.40 -5.59
CA ASN A 136 -12.38 3.12 -6.36
C ASN A 136 -13.78 2.87 -5.79
N ALA A 137 -14.12 1.61 -5.51
CA ALA A 137 -15.42 1.26 -4.94
C ALA A 137 -15.62 1.88 -3.55
N LEU A 138 -14.55 1.96 -2.75
CA LEU A 138 -14.58 2.62 -1.44
C LEU A 138 -14.79 4.13 -1.60
N THR A 139 -14.11 4.77 -2.54
CA THR A 139 -14.28 6.20 -2.85
C THR A 139 -15.70 6.51 -3.32
N GLU A 140 -16.27 5.68 -4.21
CA GLU A 140 -17.59 5.91 -4.79
C GLU A 140 -18.74 5.65 -3.81
N LYS A 141 -18.67 4.56 -3.05
CA LYS A 141 -19.75 4.15 -2.15
C LYS A 141 -19.70 4.81 -0.79
N ILE A 142 -18.51 4.97 -0.21
CA ILE A 142 -18.34 5.54 1.14
C ILE A 142 -18.11 7.04 1.08
N LYS A 143 -17.45 7.54 0.02
CA LYS A 143 -17.08 8.96 -0.14
C LYS A 143 -16.38 9.52 1.10
N PRO A 144 -15.29 8.88 1.57
CA PRO A 144 -14.59 9.37 2.74
C PRO A 144 -14.02 10.77 2.49
N ARG A 145 -13.92 11.59 3.54
CA ARG A 145 -13.20 12.86 3.49
C ARG A 145 -11.72 12.67 3.16
N HIS A 146 -11.15 11.57 3.64
CA HIS A 146 -9.76 11.21 3.40
C HIS A 146 -9.61 9.73 3.15
N LEU A 147 -8.78 9.38 2.18
CA LEU A 147 -8.42 8.01 1.84
C LEU A 147 -6.93 7.97 1.49
N GLU A 148 -6.16 7.14 2.18
CA GLU A 148 -4.74 6.97 1.88
C GLU A 148 -4.30 5.52 2.04
N VAL A 149 -3.41 5.08 1.14
CA VAL A 149 -2.71 3.81 1.27
C VAL A 149 -1.46 4.01 2.12
N GLN A 150 -1.23 3.11 3.08
CA GLN A 150 0.02 3.10 3.83
C GLN A 150 1.15 2.51 2.99
N LEU A 151 2.22 3.30 2.84
CA LEU A 151 3.47 2.88 2.24
C LEU A 151 4.55 2.70 3.32
N LEU A 152 5.33 1.61 3.21
CA LEU A 152 6.62 1.53 3.89
C LEU A 152 7.61 2.42 3.15
N ARG A 153 8.34 3.23 3.91
CA ARG A 153 9.38 4.12 3.40
C ARG A 153 10.73 3.66 3.91
N SER A 154 11.78 3.91 3.14
CA SER A 154 13.15 3.65 3.58
C SER A 154 13.41 4.46 4.85
N ARG A 155 14.01 3.81 5.86
CA ARG A 155 14.34 4.47 7.14
C ARG A 155 15.55 5.39 7.06
N GLY A 156 16.20 5.49 5.90
CA GLY A 156 17.41 6.29 5.71
C GLY A 156 17.37 7.07 4.41
N GLY A 157 17.07 8.37 4.50
CA GLY A 157 17.50 9.33 3.49
C GLY A 157 19.03 9.32 3.42
N ARG A 158 19.59 8.59 2.48
CA ARG A 158 20.80 9.03 1.80
C ARG A 158 20.39 9.29 0.36
N PRO A 159 20.42 10.55 -0.12
CA PRO A 159 20.40 10.75 -1.56
C PRO A 159 21.55 9.91 -2.13
N GLY A 160 21.25 9.10 -3.15
CA GLY A 160 22.29 8.47 -3.95
C GLY A 160 23.22 9.56 -4.51
N PRO A 161 24.49 9.25 -4.82
CA PRO A 161 25.38 10.24 -5.41
C PRO A 161 24.70 10.81 -6.67
N GLU A 162 24.54 12.13 -6.70
CA GLU A 162 24.30 12.86 -7.93
C GLU A 162 25.51 12.59 -8.85
N ASP A 163 25.27 11.92 -9.98
CA ASP A 163 26.20 11.88 -11.12
C ASP A 163 26.12 13.19 -11.93
#